data_AF-A0A430G3M6-F1
#
_entry.id   AF-A0A430G3M6-F1
#
_cell.length_a   1.000
_cell.length_b   1.000
_cell.length_c   1.000
_cell.angle_alpha   90.00
_cell.angle_beta   90.00
_cell.angle_gamma   90.00
#
_symmetry.space_group_name_H-M   'P 1'
#
loop_
_entity.id
_entity.type
_entity.pdbx_description
1 polymer ?
#
loop_
_entity_poly.entity_id
_entity_poly.type
_entity_poly.pdbx_seq_one_letter_code
_entity_poly.pdbx_strand_id
1 'polypeptide(L)'
;MFAKGAHVKKVLGRMGMGFRPRSTAREGCRMRVILLILGALLLAAATAPPPAILIFSHTTGYRHASIEPAAIAIGAAAKAAGYAVTTSEDPALFDDAAKLRGFKAIVLLNTTTRPKENASGEWLIGARRDALQAFVRGGGGIVGIHGAADSHYNWDWYGRMIGARFARHPSGTPRGKLTRAGLDHPSIRALPESFEAVDEWYWFDDLDPRLRPLLLLDPASIGEKGANPRPIAWAHSFEGGRVFYTALGHAPEAWSDPRIVGHVMGGLDWTIGRGARPMVVIDEAAKQRDEPPPHGRIGMSTAWRITDGVPGRMMEYRKRALHPGAAIGVHPIDHDEVYAVVSGEGEVVSDGKTAKLRPGMTAYLYAGAQVGIRQTGKAPLVLIISYPLEKVPQQ
;
A
#
# COMPACT_ATOMS: atom_id res chain seq x y z
N MET A 1 -47.19 56.13 -33.73
CA MET A 1 -48.42 56.94 -33.91
C MET A 1 -49.54 56.20 -33.19
N PHE A 2 -50.16 56.87 -32.20
CA PHE A 2 -51.47 56.59 -31.54
C PHE A 2 -51.71 55.21 -30.90
N ALA A 3 -52.50 55.03 -29.83
CA ALA A 3 -52.96 55.85 -28.70
C ALA A 3 -53.86 54.92 -27.84
N LYS A 4 -53.80 55.11 -26.51
CA LYS A 4 -54.90 55.14 -25.51
C LYS A 4 -56.09 54.17 -25.58
N GLY A 5 -56.55 53.77 -24.38
CA GLY A 5 -58.00 53.83 -24.09
C GLY A 5 -58.53 52.85 -23.04
N ALA A 6 -58.86 53.36 -21.86
CA ALA A 6 -59.60 52.69 -20.77
C ALA A 6 -61.12 52.85 -20.90
N HIS A 7 -61.91 52.02 -20.18
CA HIS A 7 -63.17 52.31 -19.45
C HIS A 7 -63.88 50.98 -19.10
N VAL A 8 -64.12 50.56 -17.86
CA VAL A 8 -64.93 51.06 -16.71
C VAL A 8 -66.46 50.99 -16.92
N LYS A 9 -67.14 50.28 -16.00
CA LYS A 9 -68.50 50.46 -15.39
C LYS A 9 -69.29 49.13 -15.38
N LYS A 10 -70.15 48.77 -14.41
CA LYS A 10 -70.46 49.20 -13.04
C LYS A 10 -71.60 48.25 -12.55
N VAL A 11 -71.60 47.93 -11.24
CA VAL A 11 -72.76 47.94 -10.30
C VAL A 11 -73.83 46.84 -10.42
N LEU A 12 -74.03 46.09 -9.32
CA LEU A 12 -75.15 46.18 -8.35
C LEU A 12 -74.80 45.19 -7.20
N GLY A 13 -74.74 45.57 -5.91
CA GLY A 13 -75.85 46.00 -5.06
C GLY A 13 -76.11 44.92 -3.99
N ARG A 14 -75.30 44.87 -2.93
CA ARG A 14 -75.68 45.11 -1.51
C ARG A 14 -76.89 44.33 -0.97
N MET A 15 -76.63 43.43 -0.03
CA MET A 15 -77.43 43.30 1.19
C MET A 15 -76.51 42.82 2.32
N GLY A 16 -76.48 43.57 3.41
CA GLY A 16 -75.66 43.28 4.58
C GLY A 16 -76.51 43.32 5.84
N MET A 17 -76.21 42.41 6.75
CA MET A 17 -76.48 42.40 8.19
C MET A 17 -75.45 41.38 8.72
N GLY A 18 -74.46 41.64 9.56
CA GLY A 18 -74.29 42.69 10.55
C GLY A 18 -74.48 42.10 11.94
N PHE A 19 -73.46 41.44 12.51
CA PHE A 19 -73.17 41.45 13.96
C PHE A 19 -71.77 40.83 14.24
N ARG A 20 -70.93 41.58 14.94
CA ARG A 20 -69.65 41.18 15.59
C ARG A 20 -69.98 40.97 17.10
N PRO A 21 -69.19 40.23 17.94
CA PRO A 21 -67.75 40.49 18.08
C PRO A 21 -66.83 39.39 18.67
N ARG A 22 -65.54 39.77 18.75
CA ARG A 22 -64.44 39.39 19.67
C ARG A 22 -63.38 38.37 19.22
N SER A 23 -62.15 38.89 19.36
CA SER A 23 -60.79 38.37 19.29
C SER A 23 -60.58 36.98 19.91
N THR A 24 -59.64 36.17 19.44
CA THR A 24 -58.21 36.27 19.78
C THR A 24 -57.36 35.35 18.91
N ALA A 25 -56.07 35.67 18.83
CA ALA A 25 -55.02 35.08 18.02
C ALA A 25 -54.84 33.56 18.15
N ARG A 26 -54.40 32.90 17.06
CA ARG A 26 -53.04 32.34 16.94
C ARG A 26 -52.84 31.57 15.65
N GLU A 27 -51.59 31.64 15.20
CA GLU A 27 -50.94 30.94 14.11
C GLU A 27 -51.26 29.45 14.04
N GLY A 28 -51.41 28.93 12.82
CA GLY A 28 -51.56 27.50 12.61
C GLY A 28 -51.62 27.12 11.14
N CYS A 29 -50.53 26.49 10.68
CA CYS A 29 -50.54 25.48 9.62
C CYS A 29 -50.80 25.95 8.17
N ARG A 30 -49.71 26.30 7.48
CA ARG A 30 -49.60 26.11 6.02
C ARG A 30 -48.36 25.28 5.72
N MET A 31 -48.50 23.96 5.73
CA MET A 31 -47.54 23.08 5.08
C MET A 31 -48.23 21.77 4.73
N ARG A 32 -48.59 21.60 3.45
CA ARG A 32 -48.83 20.30 2.81
C ARG A 32 -48.95 20.53 1.30
N VAL A 33 -48.39 19.57 0.56
CA VAL A 33 -48.40 19.42 -0.92
C VAL A 33 -47.24 20.10 -1.68
N ILE A 34 -45.99 19.75 -1.34
CA ILE A 34 -44.95 19.40 -2.33
C ILE A 34 -44.18 18.20 -1.76
N LEU A 35 -44.73 17.00 -1.92
CA LEU A 35 -44.05 15.75 -1.62
C LEU A 35 -44.64 14.73 -2.58
N LEU A 36 -43.95 14.44 -3.71
CA LEU A 36 -44.12 13.23 -4.55
C LEU A 36 -43.31 13.25 -5.88
N ILE A 37 -42.15 13.90 -5.97
CA ILE A 37 -41.09 13.55 -6.96
C ILE A 37 -39.71 13.64 -6.29
N LEU A 38 -39.56 12.99 -5.14
CA LEU A 38 -38.24 12.68 -4.53
C LEU A 38 -38.18 11.18 -4.18
N GLY A 39 -38.86 10.36 -4.99
CA GLY A 39 -38.86 8.91 -4.87
C GLY A 39 -37.73 8.31 -5.69
N ALA A 40 -36.71 7.80 -4.98
CA ALA A 40 -35.80 6.75 -5.42
C ALA A 40 -34.94 7.02 -6.68
N LEU A 41 -33.98 7.94 -6.59
CA LEU A 41 -32.62 7.59 -7.02
C LEU A 41 -31.90 6.95 -5.82
N LEU A 42 -32.30 5.71 -5.49
CA LEU A 42 -31.32 4.78 -4.97
C LEU A 42 -30.39 4.52 -6.16
N LEU A 43 -29.26 5.25 -6.22
CA LEU A 43 -28.10 4.69 -6.88
C LEU A 43 -27.82 3.39 -6.13
N ALA A 44 -28.29 2.27 -6.67
CA ALA A 44 -27.58 1.02 -6.50
C ALA A 44 -26.20 1.30 -7.10
N ALA A 45 -25.28 1.79 -6.27
CA ALA A 45 -23.87 1.67 -6.57
C ALA A 45 -23.70 0.17 -6.78
N ALA A 46 -23.56 -0.25 -8.04
CA ALA A 46 -23.24 -1.62 -8.37
C ALA A 46 -21.98 -1.92 -7.57
N THR A 47 -22.14 -2.68 -6.49
CA THR A 47 -21.01 -3.06 -5.65
C THR A 47 -20.11 -3.85 -6.57
N ALA A 48 -18.91 -3.31 -6.83
CA ALA A 48 -17.94 -4.01 -7.65
C ALA A 48 -17.82 -5.44 -7.09
N PRO A 49 -17.79 -6.47 -7.96
CA PRO A 49 -17.74 -7.84 -7.48
C PRO A 49 -16.55 -8.01 -6.53
N PRO A 50 -16.70 -8.80 -5.46
CA PRO A 50 -15.65 -8.98 -4.48
C PRO A 50 -14.37 -9.47 -5.18
N PRO A 51 -13.19 -8.97 -4.79
CA PRO A 51 -11.94 -9.48 -5.34
C PRO A 51 -11.86 -10.99 -5.13
N ALA A 52 -11.57 -11.74 -6.19
CA ALA A 52 -11.49 -13.19 -6.11
C ALA A 52 -10.05 -13.65 -5.87
N ILE A 53 -9.88 -14.73 -5.12
CA ILE A 53 -8.61 -15.43 -4.93
C ILE A 53 -8.76 -16.90 -5.31
N LEU A 54 -7.66 -17.48 -5.76
CA LEU A 54 -7.52 -18.91 -5.99
C LEU A 54 -6.61 -19.50 -4.91
N ILE A 55 -7.09 -20.49 -4.15
CA ILE A 55 -6.26 -21.35 -3.31
C ILE A 55 -5.96 -22.61 -4.12
N PHE A 56 -4.70 -22.81 -4.46
CA PHE A 56 -4.24 -23.89 -5.33
C PHE A 56 -3.26 -24.80 -4.60
N SER A 57 -3.55 -26.11 -4.54
CA SER A 57 -2.79 -27.07 -3.71
C SER A 57 -2.45 -28.39 -4.42
N HIS A 58 -2.30 -28.37 -5.75
CA HIS A 58 -1.86 -29.56 -6.48
C HIS A 58 -0.44 -29.98 -6.08
N THR A 59 -0.24 -31.29 -5.93
CA THR A 59 1.05 -31.88 -5.59
C THR A 59 1.31 -33.09 -6.46
N THR A 60 2.47 -33.14 -7.11
CA THR A 60 3.00 -34.40 -7.65
C THR A 60 4.05 -34.99 -6.71
N GLY A 61 4.69 -34.16 -5.87
CA GLY A 61 5.65 -34.53 -4.83
C GLY A 61 5.01 -34.90 -3.49
N TYR A 62 5.64 -34.50 -2.39
CA TYR A 62 5.13 -34.76 -1.04
C TYR A 62 3.78 -34.07 -0.80
N ARG A 63 2.82 -34.81 -0.26
CA ARG A 63 1.47 -34.34 0.05
C ARG A 63 1.39 -33.98 1.53
N HIS A 64 1.38 -32.68 1.83
CA HIS A 64 1.31 -32.17 3.20
C HIS A 64 -0.08 -32.40 3.81
N ALA A 65 -0.13 -32.96 5.02
CA ALA A 65 -1.38 -33.15 5.78
C ALA A 65 -2.06 -31.81 6.14
N SER A 66 -1.32 -30.70 6.12
CA SER A 66 -1.83 -29.37 6.41
C SER A 66 -2.64 -28.73 5.28
N ILE A 67 -2.66 -29.30 4.07
CA ILE A 67 -3.33 -28.67 2.91
C ILE A 67 -4.82 -28.42 3.18
N GLU A 68 -5.54 -29.42 3.68
CA GLU A 68 -6.96 -29.29 3.98
C GLU A 68 -7.25 -28.26 5.10
N PRO A 69 -6.66 -28.36 6.30
CA PRO A 69 -6.91 -27.36 7.36
C PRO A 69 -6.44 -25.96 6.97
N ALA A 70 -5.37 -25.83 6.18
CA ALA A 70 -4.93 -24.55 5.64
C ALA A 70 -5.93 -23.93 4.67
N ALA A 71 -6.42 -24.70 3.70
CA ALA A 71 -7.39 -24.22 2.71
C ALA A 71 -8.69 -23.78 3.40
N ILE A 72 -9.12 -24.50 4.44
CA ILE A 72 -10.27 -24.14 5.27
C ILE A 72 -10.00 -22.82 6.02
N ALA A 73 -8.89 -22.72 6.73
CA ALA A 73 -8.56 -21.54 7.55
C ALA A 73 -8.37 -20.27 6.70
N ILE A 74 -7.56 -20.35 5.64
CA ILE A 74 -7.33 -19.25 4.69
C ILE A 74 -8.64 -18.89 3.99
N GLY A 75 -9.40 -19.89 3.52
CA GLY A 75 -10.67 -19.67 2.83
C GLY A 75 -11.71 -18.98 3.72
N ALA A 76 -11.82 -19.38 4.98
CA ALA A 76 -12.71 -18.74 5.96
C ALA A 76 -12.29 -17.30 6.26
N ALA A 77 -11.00 -17.08 6.53
CA ALA A 77 -10.47 -15.74 6.80
C ALA A 77 -10.61 -14.81 5.58
N ALA A 78 -10.38 -15.33 4.37
CA ALA A 78 -10.53 -14.56 3.15
C ALA A 78 -12.00 -14.20 2.87
N LYS A 79 -12.94 -15.14 3.06
CA LYS A 79 -14.38 -14.85 2.96
C LYS A 79 -14.81 -13.79 3.97
N ALA A 80 -14.34 -13.88 5.22
CA ALA A 80 -14.60 -12.88 6.26
C ALA A 80 -14.04 -11.49 5.89
N ALA A 81 -12.91 -11.45 5.17
CA ALA A 81 -12.32 -10.23 4.61
C ALA A 81 -13.01 -9.75 3.30
N GLY A 82 -14.07 -10.42 2.84
CA GLY A 82 -14.84 -10.02 1.66
C GLY A 82 -14.23 -10.45 0.33
N TYR A 83 -13.41 -11.50 0.31
CA TYR A 83 -12.93 -12.13 -0.93
C TYR A 83 -13.91 -13.20 -1.43
N ALA A 84 -14.06 -13.29 -2.75
CA ALA A 84 -14.55 -14.52 -3.37
C ALA A 84 -13.41 -15.55 -3.36
N VAL A 85 -13.67 -16.79 -2.95
CA VAL A 85 -12.64 -17.83 -2.80
C VAL A 85 -12.97 -19.01 -3.69
N THR A 86 -12.03 -19.39 -4.55
CA THR A 86 -12.04 -20.65 -5.28
C THR A 86 -10.90 -21.51 -4.76
N THR A 87 -11.15 -22.79 -4.48
CA THR A 87 -10.11 -23.77 -4.16
C THR A 87 -10.04 -24.78 -5.30
N SER A 88 -8.84 -25.15 -5.74
CA SER A 88 -8.66 -26.16 -6.77
C SER A 88 -7.34 -26.89 -6.61
N GLU A 89 -7.31 -28.13 -7.08
CA GLU A 89 -6.08 -28.93 -7.24
C GLU A 89 -5.92 -29.38 -8.70
N ASP A 90 -6.74 -28.87 -9.62
CA ASP A 90 -6.71 -29.24 -11.02
C ASP A 90 -5.80 -28.30 -11.82
N PRO A 91 -4.63 -28.79 -12.32
CA PRO A 91 -3.73 -27.98 -13.15
C PRO A 91 -4.39 -27.45 -14.43
N ALA A 92 -5.49 -28.05 -14.90
CA ALA A 92 -6.20 -27.59 -16.09
C ALA A 92 -6.80 -26.17 -15.93
N LEU A 93 -6.86 -25.63 -14.71
CA LEU A 93 -7.18 -24.23 -14.48
C LEU A 93 -6.14 -23.29 -15.12
N PHE A 94 -4.88 -23.71 -15.22
CA PHE A 94 -3.80 -22.96 -15.84
C PHE A 94 -3.71 -23.13 -17.36
N ASP A 95 -4.52 -24.01 -17.96
CA ASP A 95 -4.59 -24.15 -19.43
C ASP A 95 -5.24 -22.93 -20.09
N ASP A 96 -5.93 -22.09 -19.32
CA ASP A 96 -6.61 -20.89 -19.80
C ASP A 96 -6.23 -19.66 -18.97
N ALA A 97 -5.33 -18.84 -19.53
CA ALA A 97 -4.90 -17.59 -18.91
C ALA A 97 -6.06 -16.60 -18.65
N ALA A 98 -7.17 -16.68 -19.40
CA ALA A 98 -8.32 -15.83 -19.18
C ALA A 98 -9.03 -16.16 -17.85
N LYS A 99 -9.04 -17.43 -17.42
CA LYS A 99 -9.56 -17.82 -16.10
C LYS A 99 -8.73 -17.20 -14.98
N LEU A 100 -7.40 -17.19 -15.13
CA LEU A 100 -6.52 -16.61 -14.12
C LEU A 100 -6.74 -15.11 -13.92
N ARG A 101 -7.10 -14.37 -14.98
CA ARG A 101 -7.41 -12.91 -14.91
C ARG A 101 -8.60 -12.59 -14.00
N GLY A 102 -9.48 -13.56 -13.72
CA GLY A 102 -10.59 -13.40 -12.79
C GLY A 102 -10.13 -13.27 -11.33
N PHE A 103 -8.92 -13.74 -11.01
CA PHE A 103 -8.36 -13.68 -9.66
C PHE A 103 -7.45 -12.46 -9.48
N LYS A 104 -7.39 -11.95 -8.25
CA LYS A 104 -6.43 -10.93 -7.82
C LYS A 104 -5.15 -11.55 -7.25
N ALA A 105 -5.26 -12.74 -6.66
CA ALA A 105 -4.11 -13.49 -6.21
C ALA A 105 -4.33 -15.00 -6.35
N ILE A 106 -3.22 -15.71 -6.49
CA ILE A 106 -3.13 -17.17 -6.41
C ILE A 106 -2.31 -17.49 -5.15
N VAL A 107 -2.91 -18.26 -4.25
CA VAL A 107 -2.25 -18.87 -3.09
C VAL A 107 -1.75 -20.24 -3.51
N LEU A 108 -0.44 -20.39 -3.66
CA LEU A 108 0.22 -21.67 -3.89
C LEU A 108 0.41 -22.33 -2.52
N LEU A 109 -0.58 -23.13 -2.13
CA LEU A 109 -0.68 -23.74 -0.82
C LEU A 109 -0.03 -25.12 -0.84
N ASN A 110 1.20 -25.21 -0.31
CA ASN A 110 1.92 -26.49 -0.15
C ASN A 110 1.98 -27.33 -1.44
N THR A 111 2.00 -26.66 -2.60
CA THR A 111 2.20 -27.32 -3.88
C THR A 111 3.60 -27.90 -3.93
N THR A 112 3.78 -29.12 -4.42
CA THR A 112 5.10 -29.75 -4.53
C THR A 112 5.27 -30.42 -5.87
N THR A 113 6.51 -30.55 -6.33
CA THR A 113 6.86 -31.34 -7.52
C THR A 113 7.86 -32.44 -7.19
N ARG A 114 8.00 -33.44 -8.06
CA ARG A 114 9.03 -34.48 -7.89
C ARG A 114 10.36 -34.04 -8.54
N PRO A 115 11.35 -33.52 -7.78
CA PRO A 115 12.60 -33.04 -8.37
C PRO A 115 13.36 -34.13 -9.13
N LYS A 116 13.27 -35.39 -8.67
CA LYS A 116 13.96 -36.55 -9.29
C LYS A 116 13.39 -36.94 -10.66
N GLU A 117 12.18 -36.49 -10.99
CA GLU A 117 11.52 -36.79 -12.26
C GLU A 117 11.68 -35.63 -13.28
N ASN A 118 12.61 -34.69 -13.03
CA ASN A 118 12.88 -33.53 -13.88
C ASN A 118 11.57 -32.82 -14.33
N ALA A 119 11.51 -32.38 -15.59
CA ALA A 119 10.33 -31.68 -16.13
C ALA A 119 9.05 -32.54 -16.15
N SER A 120 9.15 -33.88 -16.15
CA SER A 120 7.95 -34.75 -16.10
C SER A 120 7.28 -34.80 -14.74
N GLY A 121 7.99 -34.43 -13.67
CA GLY A 121 7.43 -34.29 -12.33
C GLY A 121 6.69 -32.97 -12.09
N GLU A 122 6.65 -32.07 -13.08
CA GLU A 122 6.08 -30.73 -12.97
C GLU A 122 4.67 -30.63 -13.59
N TRP A 123 3.78 -29.86 -12.96
CA TRP A 123 2.40 -29.65 -13.42
C TRP A 123 2.15 -28.29 -14.10
N LEU A 124 2.94 -27.25 -13.78
CA LEU A 124 3.14 -26.05 -14.63
C LEU A 124 4.14 -26.33 -15.73
N ILE A 125 3.62 -26.73 -16.89
CA ILE A 125 4.39 -27.02 -18.11
C ILE A 125 3.75 -26.31 -19.32
N GLY A 126 4.55 -26.05 -20.36
CA GLY A 126 4.06 -25.45 -21.61
C GLY A 126 3.20 -24.21 -21.39
N ALA A 127 2.00 -24.18 -22.00
CA ALA A 127 1.06 -23.06 -21.92
C ALA A 127 0.65 -22.69 -20.49
N ARG A 128 0.71 -23.62 -19.52
CA ARG A 128 0.41 -23.32 -18.11
C ARG A 128 1.47 -22.41 -17.48
N ARG A 129 2.74 -22.56 -17.88
CA ARG A 129 3.82 -21.65 -17.48
C ARG A 129 3.53 -20.25 -18.02
N ASP A 130 3.19 -20.15 -19.30
CA ASP A 130 2.87 -18.87 -19.94
C ASP A 130 1.67 -18.18 -19.28
N ALA A 131 0.64 -18.95 -18.91
CA ALA A 131 -0.53 -18.43 -18.19
C ALA A 131 -0.18 -17.82 -16.83
N LEU A 132 0.63 -18.52 -16.01
CA LEU A 132 1.08 -17.99 -14.72
C LEU A 132 1.98 -16.75 -14.91
N GLN A 133 2.90 -16.77 -15.88
CA GLN A 133 3.73 -15.61 -16.20
C GLN A 133 2.89 -14.40 -16.61
N ALA A 134 1.91 -14.59 -17.49
CA ALA A 134 1.00 -13.54 -17.92
C ALA A 134 0.15 -13.00 -16.78
N PHE A 135 -0.29 -13.86 -15.86
CA PHE A 135 -1.00 -13.46 -14.65
C PHE A 135 -0.16 -12.52 -13.77
N VAL A 136 1.08 -12.92 -13.47
CA VAL A 136 2.00 -12.12 -12.65
C VAL A 136 2.36 -10.80 -13.36
N ARG A 137 2.67 -10.85 -14.66
CA ARG A 137 2.95 -9.65 -15.48
C ARG A 137 1.76 -8.69 -15.58
N GLY A 138 0.55 -9.22 -15.46
CA GLY A 138 -0.69 -8.44 -15.38
C GLY A 138 -0.95 -7.81 -14.01
N GLY A 139 -0.02 -7.90 -13.06
CA GLY A 139 -0.18 -7.41 -11.69
C GLY A 139 -0.88 -8.38 -10.75
N GLY A 140 -1.06 -9.63 -11.16
CA GLY A 140 -1.58 -10.71 -10.33
C GLY A 140 -0.65 -11.02 -9.16
N GLY A 141 -1.23 -11.25 -7.99
CA GLY A 141 -0.50 -11.54 -6.77
C GLY A 141 -0.20 -13.03 -6.55
N ILE A 142 0.96 -13.37 -5.99
CA ILE A 142 1.29 -14.73 -5.55
C ILE A 142 1.53 -14.77 -4.04
N VAL A 143 0.90 -15.74 -3.38
CA VAL A 143 1.17 -16.10 -1.98
C VAL A 143 1.71 -17.53 -1.98
N GLY A 144 3.02 -17.69 -1.80
CA GLY A 144 3.66 -19.00 -1.68
C GLY A 144 3.71 -19.46 -0.22
N ILE A 145 3.28 -20.68 0.05
CA ILE A 145 3.25 -21.25 1.40
C ILE A 145 4.03 -22.55 1.40
N HIS A 146 5.06 -22.60 2.26
CA HIS A 146 5.89 -23.74 2.61
C HIS A 146 6.29 -24.60 1.40
N GLY A 147 5.54 -25.66 1.08
CA GLY A 147 5.83 -26.54 -0.05
C GLY A 147 5.96 -25.81 -1.39
N ALA A 148 5.39 -24.61 -1.55
CA ALA A 148 5.53 -23.80 -2.77
C ALA A 148 6.98 -23.56 -3.21
N ALA A 149 7.96 -23.57 -2.30
CA ALA A 149 9.39 -23.51 -2.63
C ALA A 149 10.02 -24.88 -3.01
N ASP A 150 9.32 -25.98 -2.73
CA ASP A 150 9.62 -27.36 -3.13
C ASP A 150 8.90 -27.72 -4.46
N SER A 151 8.90 -26.78 -5.41
CA SER A 151 8.20 -26.91 -6.70
C SER A 151 8.99 -26.34 -7.86
N HIS A 152 8.81 -26.95 -9.04
CA HIS A 152 9.27 -26.43 -10.34
C HIS A 152 10.77 -26.14 -10.42
N TYR A 153 11.57 -27.09 -9.94
CA TYR A 153 13.04 -26.99 -9.92
C TYR A 153 13.67 -26.72 -11.29
N ASN A 154 13.08 -27.22 -12.38
CA ASN A 154 13.59 -27.05 -13.75
C ASN A 154 13.02 -25.79 -14.43
N TRP A 155 12.51 -24.85 -13.64
CA TRP A 155 11.96 -23.60 -14.13
C TRP A 155 12.52 -22.40 -13.34
N ASP A 156 13.63 -21.86 -13.80
CA ASP A 156 14.31 -20.73 -13.15
C ASP A 156 13.44 -19.50 -12.91
N TRP A 157 12.46 -19.28 -13.80
CA TRP A 157 11.50 -18.20 -13.60
C TRP A 157 10.66 -18.41 -12.33
N TYR A 158 10.19 -19.63 -12.05
CA TYR A 158 9.42 -19.94 -10.85
C TYR A 158 10.27 -19.81 -9.58
N GLY A 159 11.49 -20.35 -9.60
CA GLY A 159 12.44 -20.20 -8.48
C GLY A 159 12.70 -18.73 -8.14
N ARG A 160 12.92 -17.88 -9.16
CA ARG A 160 13.08 -16.42 -8.95
C ARG A 160 11.79 -15.71 -8.52
N MET A 161 10.63 -16.18 -8.97
CA MET A 161 9.34 -15.63 -8.54
C MET A 161 9.11 -15.89 -7.05
N ILE A 162 9.27 -17.13 -6.60
CA ILE A 162 9.20 -17.49 -5.18
C ILE A 162 10.33 -16.82 -4.39
N GLY A 163 11.51 -16.69 -5.00
CA GLY A 163 12.68 -16.01 -4.44
C GLY A 163 13.69 -16.94 -3.79
N ALA A 164 13.39 -18.24 -3.73
CA ALA A 164 14.26 -19.28 -3.18
C ALA A 164 13.79 -20.68 -3.63
N ARG A 165 14.63 -21.69 -3.43
CA ARG A 165 14.27 -23.12 -3.63
C ARG A 165 14.52 -23.91 -2.36
N PHE A 166 13.64 -24.86 -2.05
CA PHE A 166 13.86 -25.77 -0.93
C PHE A 166 15.17 -26.55 -1.11
N ALA A 167 15.96 -26.64 -0.04
CA ALA A 167 17.22 -27.39 0.00
C ALA A 167 17.17 -28.55 1.01
N ARG A 168 16.77 -28.25 2.26
CA ARG A 168 16.68 -29.24 3.35
C ARG A 168 15.83 -28.72 4.50
N HIS A 169 15.50 -29.62 5.42
CA HIS A 169 14.92 -29.30 6.73
C HIS A 169 15.51 -30.27 7.79
N PRO A 170 15.48 -29.93 9.10
CA PRO A 170 15.81 -30.84 10.18
C PRO A 170 14.71 -31.90 10.35
N SER A 171 14.99 -32.95 11.13
CA SER A 171 14.01 -34.00 11.37
C SER A 171 12.79 -33.49 12.14
N GLY A 172 11.59 -33.79 11.61
CA GLY A 172 10.31 -33.50 12.24
C GLY A 172 9.97 -32.01 12.29
N THR A 173 9.09 -31.64 13.22
CA THR A 173 8.59 -30.27 13.39
C THR A 173 9.04 -29.69 14.74
N PRO A 174 10.33 -29.35 14.93
CA PRO A 174 10.79 -28.84 16.22
C PRO A 174 10.20 -27.45 16.52
N ARG A 175 10.13 -27.10 17.80
CA ARG A 175 9.73 -25.76 18.23
C ARG A 175 10.84 -24.76 17.88
N GLY A 176 10.54 -23.80 17.01
CA GLY A 176 11.47 -22.76 16.57
C GLY A 176 11.10 -21.39 17.10
N LYS A 177 12.12 -20.62 17.47
CA LYS A 177 11.99 -19.21 17.85
C LYS A 177 12.09 -18.33 16.61
N LEU A 178 11.07 -17.51 16.41
CA LEU A 178 10.96 -16.56 15.32
C LEU A 178 11.17 -15.14 15.83
N THR A 179 11.67 -14.27 14.97
CA THR A 179 11.81 -12.83 15.23
C THR A 179 11.36 -12.05 14.01
N ARG A 180 10.60 -10.98 14.24
CA ARG A 180 10.24 -10.03 13.19
C ARG A 180 11.47 -9.26 12.74
N ALA A 181 11.61 -9.11 11.42
CA ALA A 181 12.55 -8.14 10.90
C ALA A 181 12.08 -6.70 11.19
N GLY A 182 13.01 -5.75 11.15
CA GLY A 182 12.76 -4.31 11.33
C GLY A 182 12.06 -3.65 10.12
N LEU A 183 11.02 -4.29 9.59
CA LEU A 183 10.21 -3.82 8.46
C LEU A 183 8.75 -3.62 8.90
N ASP A 184 8.10 -2.59 8.38
CA ASP A 184 6.63 -2.45 8.49
C ASP A 184 5.96 -3.13 7.30
N HIS A 185 5.42 -4.34 7.53
CA HIS A 185 4.70 -5.10 6.53
C HIS A 185 3.40 -5.70 7.12
N PRO A 186 2.26 -5.67 6.40
CA PRO A 186 0.98 -6.14 6.93
C PRO A 186 1.01 -7.59 7.48
N SER A 187 1.78 -8.49 6.85
CA SER A 187 1.93 -9.88 7.29
C SER A 187 2.60 -10.06 8.65
N ILE A 188 3.33 -9.07 9.17
CA ILE A 188 4.04 -9.20 10.46
C ILE A 188 3.58 -8.20 11.50
N ARG A 189 2.72 -7.24 11.15
CA ARG A 189 2.35 -6.12 12.02
C ARG A 189 1.67 -6.57 13.32
N ALA A 190 0.82 -7.59 13.24
CA ALA A 190 0.11 -8.15 14.40
C ALA A 190 0.90 -9.23 15.16
N LEU A 191 2.06 -9.67 14.63
CA LEU A 191 2.89 -10.66 15.31
C LEU A 191 3.70 -9.99 16.43
N PRO A 192 3.93 -10.69 17.56
CA PRO A 192 4.91 -10.27 18.56
C PRO A 192 6.30 -10.10 17.94
N GLU A 193 7.13 -9.24 18.53
CA GLU A 193 8.51 -9.04 18.08
C GLU A 193 9.30 -10.36 18.00
N SER A 194 9.12 -11.22 19.00
CA SER A 194 9.57 -12.62 18.97
C SER A 194 8.49 -13.55 19.50
N PHE A 195 8.37 -14.73 18.90
CA PHE A 195 7.43 -15.77 19.31
C PHE A 195 7.95 -17.15 18.89
N GLU A 196 7.38 -18.20 19.46
CA GLU A 196 7.68 -19.57 19.08
C GLU A 196 6.53 -20.20 18.29
N ALA A 197 6.90 -21.08 17.36
CA ALA A 197 5.98 -21.92 16.59
C ALA A 197 6.55 -23.34 16.46
N VAL A 198 5.70 -24.31 16.17
CA VAL A 198 6.07 -25.71 15.89
C VAL A 198 5.81 -25.92 14.41
N ASP A 199 6.85 -26.19 13.64
CA ASP A 199 6.74 -26.33 12.19
C ASP A 199 7.95 -27.09 11.62
N GLU A 200 7.89 -27.42 10.32
CA GLU A 200 9.05 -27.91 9.57
C GLU A 200 9.82 -26.73 8.97
N TRP A 201 11.10 -26.60 9.33
CA TRP A 201 11.89 -25.41 9.02
C TRP A 201 12.71 -25.60 7.76
N TYR A 202 12.48 -24.77 6.74
CA TYR A 202 13.21 -24.88 5.47
C TYR A 202 14.52 -24.09 5.47
N TRP A 203 15.53 -24.73 4.89
CA TRP A 203 16.71 -24.11 4.34
C TRP A 203 16.51 -23.98 2.84
N PHE A 204 17.07 -22.91 2.30
CA PHE A 204 16.90 -22.57 0.92
C PHE A 204 18.24 -22.51 0.18
N ASP A 205 18.22 -23.03 -1.04
CA ASP A 205 19.20 -22.74 -2.08
C ASP A 205 18.70 -21.58 -2.93
N ASP A 206 19.63 -20.89 -3.61
CA ASP A 206 19.34 -19.77 -4.52
C ASP A 206 18.45 -18.67 -3.91
N LEU A 207 18.51 -18.45 -2.60
CA LEU A 207 17.82 -17.35 -1.95
C LEU A 207 18.34 -16.03 -2.54
N ASP A 208 17.45 -15.24 -3.16
CA ASP A 208 17.84 -13.98 -3.79
C ASP A 208 18.37 -13.02 -2.72
N PRO A 209 19.65 -12.57 -2.81
CA PRO A 209 20.29 -11.76 -1.78
C PRO A 209 19.68 -10.36 -1.65
N ARG A 210 18.83 -9.93 -2.59
CA ARG A 210 18.12 -8.64 -2.55
C ARG A 210 16.84 -8.71 -1.73
N LEU A 211 16.36 -9.90 -1.39
CA LEU A 211 15.16 -10.08 -0.58
C LEU A 211 15.43 -9.60 0.83
N ARG A 212 14.51 -8.76 1.34
CA ARG A 212 14.53 -8.37 2.75
C ARG A 212 13.63 -9.31 3.54
N PRO A 213 14.15 -9.98 4.59
CA PRO A 213 13.35 -10.89 5.40
C PRO A 213 12.25 -10.12 6.14
N LEU A 214 11.10 -10.76 6.31
CA LEU A 214 10.01 -10.32 7.18
C LEU A 214 10.02 -11.06 8.52
N LEU A 215 10.35 -12.35 8.48
CA LEU A 215 10.56 -13.20 9.64
C LEU A 215 11.89 -13.94 9.52
N LEU A 216 12.56 -14.08 10.66
CA LEU A 216 13.79 -14.84 10.83
C LEU A 216 13.57 -15.97 11.83
N LEU A 217 14.05 -17.16 11.51
CA LEU A 217 14.20 -18.27 12.43
C LEU A 217 15.57 -18.21 13.10
N ASP A 218 15.60 -18.43 14.41
CA ASP A 218 16.82 -18.72 15.17
C ASP A 218 17.15 -20.22 15.10
N PRO A 219 18.17 -20.65 14.34
CA PRO A 219 18.49 -22.07 14.19
C PRO A 219 18.96 -22.73 15.48
N ALA A 220 19.49 -21.96 16.44
CA ALA A 220 19.92 -22.52 17.72
C ALA A 220 18.73 -23.06 18.53
N SER A 221 17.53 -22.46 18.36
CA SER A 221 16.29 -22.90 19.02
C SER A 221 15.82 -24.29 18.58
N ILE A 222 16.28 -24.77 17.42
CA ILE A 222 15.94 -26.08 16.86
C ILE A 222 17.15 -27.03 16.82
N GLY A 223 18.20 -26.71 17.57
CA GLY A 223 19.40 -27.55 17.71
C GLY A 223 20.49 -27.33 16.66
N GLU A 224 20.28 -26.44 15.68
CA GLU A 224 21.29 -26.09 14.66
C GLU A 224 22.17 -24.92 15.11
N LYS A 225 22.95 -25.14 16.17
CA LYS A 225 23.86 -24.13 16.76
C LYS A 225 24.92 -23.66 15.75
N GLY A 226 25.25 -22.37 15.78
CA GLY A 226 26.31 -21.77 14.95
C GLY A 226 25.87 -21.35 13.55
N ALA A 227 24.63 -21.64 13.15
CA ALA A 227 24.06 -21.09 11.93
C ALA A 227 23.51 -19.68 12.16
N ASN A 228 23.70 -18.80 11.18
CA ASN A 228 23.08 -17.47 11.17
C ASN A 228 21.55 -17.56 11.10
N PRO A 229 20.82 -16.57 11.64
CA PRO A 229 19.36 -16.48 11.49
C PRO A 229 18.91 -16.67 10.04
N ARG A 230 17.86 -17.46 9.84
CA ARG A 230 17.41 -17.87 8.51
C ARG A 230 16.12 -17.13 8.13
N PRO A 231 16.06 -16.46 6.97
CA PRO A 231 14.82 -15.94 6.41
C PRO A 231 13.81 -17.06 6.22
N ILE A 232 12.63 -16.89 6.80
CA ILE A 232 11.51 -17.83 6.64
C ILE A 232 10.26 -17.15 6.07
N ALA A 233 10.26 -15.83 5.90
CA ALA A 233 9.23 -15.14 5.15
C ALA A 233 9.81 -13.88 4.49
N TRP A 234 9.32 -13.54 3.30
CA TRP A 234 9.72 -12.34 2.56
C TRP A 234 8.61 -11.89 1.60
N ALA A 235 8.74 -10.67 1.10
CA ALA A 235 7.85 -10.12 0.09
C ALA A 235 8.64 -9.27 -0.90
N HIS A 236 8.30 -9.34 -2.18
CA HIS A 236 8.94 -8.55 -3.23
C HIS A 236 8.03 -8.32 -4.45
N SER A 237 8.40 -7.36 -5.29
CA SER A 237 7.76 -7.18 -6.59
C SER A 237 8.50 -8.02 -7.61
N PHE A 238 7.76 -8.71 -8.48
CA PHE A 238 8.33 -9.61 -9.48
C PHE A 238 7.59 -9.45 -10.80
N GLU A 239 8.30 -8.98 -11.83
CA GLU A 239 7.78 -8.75 -13.20
C GLU A 239 6.42 -8.02 -13.26
N GLY A 240 6.14 -7.08 -12.36
CA GLY A 240 4.89 -6.30 -12.33
C GLY A 240 3.85 -6.80 -11.31
N GLY A 241 3.98 -8.05 -10.86
CA GLY A 241 3.21 -8.61 -9.76
C GLY A 241 3.89 -8.39 -8.40
N ARG A 242 3.18 -8.79 -7.34
CA ARG A 242 3.73 -8.88 -5.99
C ARG A 242 3.72 -10.34 -5.56
N VAL A 243 4.78 -10.75 -4.85
CA VAL A 243 4.92 -12.10 -4.32
C VAL A 243 5.25 -12.01 -2.84
N PHE A 244 4.45 -12.70 -2.03
CA PHE A 244 4.74 -12.97 -0.63
C PHE A 244 5.00 -14.46 -0.45
N TYR A 245 6.03 -14.82 0.30
CA TYR A 245 6.34 -16.19 0.65
C TYR A 245 6.50 -16.35 2.16
N THR A 246 6.04 -17.47 2.68
CA THR A 246 6.34 -17.93 4.04
C THR A 246 6.64 -19.43 4.05
N ALA A 247 7.69 -19.83 4.77
CA ALA A 247 8.07 -21.21 5.00
C ALA A 247 7.23 -21.88 6.09
N LEU A 248 6.36 -21.12 6.77
CA LEU A 248 5.42 -21.65 7.75
C LEU A 248 4.26 -22.39 7.06
N GLY A 249 3.69 -23.37 7.73
CA GLY A 249 2.46 -24.05 7.31
C GLY A 249 2.61 -25.54 6.98
N HIS A 250 3.66 -26.21 7.43
CA HIS A 250 3.77 -27.68 7.36
C HIS A 250 2.82 -28.34 8.36
N ALA A 251 2.88 -27.92 9.63
CA ALA A 251 2.12 -28.54 10.70
C ALA A 251 0.61 -28.26 10.52
N PRO A 252 -0.27 -29.29 10.50
CA PRO A 252 -1.72 -29.09 10.43
C PRO A 252 -2.25 -28.17 11.54
N GLU A 253 -1.69 -28.29 12.75
CA GLU A 253 -2.09 -27.54 13.94
C GLU A 253 -1.80 -26.04 13.82
N ALA A 254 -0.82 -25.64 12.99
CA ALA A 254 -0.48 -24.24 12.77
C ALA A 254 -1.67 -23.44 12.22
N TRP A 255 -2.60 -24.09 11.50
CA TRP A 255 -3.77 -23.45 10.90
C TRP A 255 -4.91 -23.18 11.89
N SER A 256 -4.77 -23.64 13.14
CA SER A 256 -5.61 -23.21 14.26
C SER A 256 -5.06 -21.96 14.98
N ASP A 257 -3.82 -21.57 14.70
CA ASP A 257 -3.19 -20.41 15.33
C ASP A 257 -3.56 -19.11 14.57
N PRO A 258 -4.28 -18.17 15.20
CA PRO A 258 -4.69 -16.92 14.55
C PRO A 258 -3.49 -16.06 14.12
N ARG A 259 -2.31 -16.25 14.73
CA ARG A 259 -1.08 -15.55 14.33
C ARG A 259 -0.63 -16.00 12.93
N ILE A 260 -0.69 -17.29 12.64
CA ILE A 260 -0.29 -17.87 11.35
C ILE A 260 -1.29 -17.49 10.27
N VAL A 261 -2.59 -17.62 10.56
CA VAL A 261 -3.65 -17.20 9.61
C VAL A 261 -3.55 -15.69 9.32
N GLY A 262 -3.38 -14.87 10.36
CA GLY A 262 -3.19 -13.42 10.21
C GLY A 262 -1.94 -13.06 9.41
N HIS A 263 -0.84 -13.80 9.59
CA HIS A 263 0.39 -13.62 8.82
C HIS A 263 0.16 -13.84 7.32
N VAL A 264 -0.47 -14.94 6.96
CA VAL A 264 -0.80 -15.27 5.55
C VAL A 264 -1.79 -14.26 4.96
N MET A 265 -2.83 -13.88 5.72
CA MET A 265 -3.81 -12.89 5.26
C MET A 265 -3.20 -11.49 5.06
N GLY A 266 -2.29 -11.06 5.94
CA GLY A 266 -1.55 -9.81 5.73
C GLY A 266 -0.61 -9.89 4.52
N GLY A 267 -0.04 -11.07 4.24
CA GLY A 267 0.70 -11.34 3.02
C GLY A 267 -0.19 -11.19 1.79
N LEU A 268 -1.35 -11.84 1.80
CA LEU A 268 -2.35 -11.76 0.74
C LEU A 268 -2.81 -10.32 0.48
N ASP A 269 -3.18 -9.58 1.53
CA ASP A 269 -3.63 -8.20 1.44
C ASP A 269 -2.56 -7.30 0.79
N TRP A 270 -1.31 -7.42 1.23
CA TRP A 270 -0.19 -6.70 0.61
C TRP A 270 -0.04 -7.06 -0.87
N THR A 271 -0.12 -8.36 -1.18
CA THR A 271 0.08 -8.88 -2.54
C THR A 271 -0.96 -8.28 -3.51
N ILE A 272 -2.22 -8.20 -3.10
CA ILE A 272 -3.27 -7.59 -3.93
C ILE A 272 -3.34 -6.05 -3.81
N GLY A 273 -2.53 -5.44 -2.95
CA GLY A 273 -2.48 -3.99 -2.75
C GLY A 273 -3.58 -3.45 -1.84
N ARG A 274 -4.27 -4.34 -1.10
CA ARG A 274 -5.19 -3.93 -0.05
C ARG A 274 -4.36 -3.43 1.12
N GLY A 275 -4.65 -2.20 1.57
CA GLY A 275 -3.81 -1.48 2.52
C GLY A 275 -2.71 -0.64 1.87
N ALA A 276 -2.68 -0.50 0.53
CA ALA A 276 -2.00 0.61 -0.11
C ALA A 276 -2.53 1.92 0.52
N ARG A 277 -1.61 2.77 0.99
CA ARG A 277 -2.00 4.02 1.63
C ARG A 277 -2.79 4.85 0.62
N PRO A 278 -4.00 5.33 0.96
CA PRO A 278 -4.77 6.15 0.05
C PRO A 278 -3.98 7.42 -0.30
N MET A 279 -4.28 7.99 -1.46
CA MET A 279 -3.78 9.32 -1.82
C MET A 279 -4.11 10.30 -0.68
N VAL A 280 -3.11 11.06 -0.25
CA VAL A 280 -3.31 12.17 0.69
C VAL A 280 -3.37 13.45 -0.13
N VAL A 281 -4.53 14.10 -0.13
CA VAL A 281 -4.70 15.45 -0.71
C VAL A 281 -4.40 16.46 0.39
N ILE A 282 -3.45 17.35 0.13
CA ILE A 282 -3.03 18.38 1.08
C ILE A 282 -3.38 19.74 0.48
N ASP A 283 -4.18 20.52 1.21
CA ASP A 283 -4.30 21.95 0.98
C ASP A 283 -3.09 22.65 1.62
N GLU A 284 -2.23 23.27 0.79
CA GLU A 284 -1.05 23.96 1.31
C GLU A 284 -1.44 25.13 2.21
N ALA A 285 -2.56 25.82 1.96
CA ALA A 285 -2.98 26.96 2.78
C ALA A 285 -3.16 26.58 4.26
N ALA A 286 -3.62 25.37 4.53
CA ALA A 286 -3.78 24.81 5.88
C ALA A 286 -2.44 24.46 6.57
N LYS A 287 -1.32 24.48 5.84
CA LYS A 287 0.03 24.16 6.32
C LYS A 287 0.95 25.38 6.43
N GLN A 288 0.39 26.57 6.19
CA GLN A 288 1.10 27.83 6.20
C GLN A 288 1.38 28.33 7.62
N ARG A 289 2.56 28.88 7.84
CA ARG A 289 2.92 29.66 9.02
C ARG A 289 4.00 30.66 8.71
N ASP A 290 3.95 31.83 9.34
CA ASP A 290 5.08 32.74 9.33
C ASP A 290 6.03 32.36 10.47
N GLU A 291 7.30 32.13 10.12
CA GLU A 291 8.36 31.77 11.04
C GLU A 291 9.71 32.25 10.50
N PRO A 292 10.68 32.57 11.38
CA PRO A 292 12.05 32.77 10.96
C PRO A 292 12.58 31.52 10.24
N PRO A 293 13.38 31.67 9.17
CA PRO A 293 14.01 30.52 8.51
C PRO A 293 14.89 29.72 9.47
N PRO A 294 15.09 28.41 9.22
CA PRO A 294 16.06 27.61 9.98
C PRO A 294 17.50 28.10 9.72
N HIS A 295 18.44 27.59 10.53
CA HIS A 295 19.88 27.87 10.42
C HIS A 295 20.22 29.36 10.45
N GLY A 296 20.14 29.97 11.64
CA GLY A 296 20.52 31.37 11.87
C GLY A 296 19.36 32.34 12.03
N ARG A 297 18.12 31.95 11.72
CA ARG A 297 16.90 32.76 11.94
C ARG A 297 16.99 34.17 11.31
N ILE A 298 17.56 34.23 10.10
CA ILE A 298 17.87 35.48 9.41
C ILE A 298 16.62 35.98 8.69
N GLY A 299 16.00 37.04 9.23
CA GLY A 299 14.77 37.63 8.70
C GLY A 299 13.53 36.79 8.97
N MET A 300 12.47 37.03 8.19
CA MET A 300 11.19 36.33 8.29
C MET A 300 10.89 35.53 7.03
N SER A 301 10.08 34.50 7.16
CA SER A 301 9.60 33.74 6.01
C SER A 301 8.21 33.18 6.25
N THR A 302 7.53 32.87 5.15
CA THR A 302 6.31 32.08 5.16
C THR A 302 6.67 30.65 4.80
N ALA A 303 6.39 29.70 5.70
CA ALA A 303 6.68 28.28 5.52
C ALA A 303 5.39 27.49 5.32
N TRP A 304 5.40 26.61 4.32
CA TRP A 304 4.36 25.61 4.11
C TRP A 304 4.97 24.24 4.36
N ARG A 305 4.60 23.63 5.48
CA ARG A 305 5.08 22.30 5.84
C ARG A 305 4.15 21.24 5.25
N ILE A 306 4.20 21.12 3.92
CA ILE A 306 3.22 20.38 3.10
C ILE A 306 3.12 18.92 3.55
N THR A 307 4.26 18.22 3.62
CA THR A 307 4.29 16.80 3.97
C THR A 307 4.25 16.52 5.47
N ASP A 308 4.13 17.53 6.33
CA ASP A 308 4.02 17.31 7.77
C ASP A 308 2.76 16.49 8.10
N GLY A 309 2.98 15.32 8.68
CA GLY A 309 1.93 14.41 9.10
C GLY A 309 1.49 13.40 8.03
N VAL A 310 2.09 13.39 6.83
CA VAL A 310 1.82 12.32 5.85
C VAL A 310 2.36 10.98 6.40
N PRO A 311 1.51 9.95 6.56
CA PRO A 311 1.92 8.69 7.17
C PRO A 311 2.98 7.95 6.35
N GLY A 312 4.13 7.69 7.00
CA GLY A 312 5.29 6.96 6.46
C GLY A 312 5.80 7.47 5.11
N ARG A 313 5.78 8.79 4.91
CA ARG A 313 6.51 9.46 3.83
C ARG A 313 8.00 9.14 3.90
N MET A 314 8.65 9.04 2.75
CA MET A 314 10.10 8.76 2.63
C MET A 314 10.92 10.02 2.34
N MET A 315 10.25 11.15 2.08
CA MET A 315 10.87 12.41 1.70
C MET A 315 10.12 13.57 2.34
N GLU A 316 10.83 14.68 2.53
CA GLU A 316 10.27 15.99 2.79
C GLU A 316 10.02 16.72 1.47
N TYR A 317 8.85 17.35 1.39
CA TYR A 317 8.53 18.31 0.34
C TYR A 317 7.98 19.55 1.03
N ARG A 318 8.76 20.64 0.98
CA ARG A 318 8.46 21.89 1.68
C ARG A 318 8.41 23.02 0.67
N LYS A 319 7.53 23.98 0.92
CA LYS A 319 7.54 25.27 0.23
C LYS A 319 7.89 26.36 1.24
N ARG A 320 8.73 27.31 0.85
CA ARG A 320 9.10 28.44 1.70
C ARG A 320 9.23 29.71 0.87
N ALA A 321 8.65 30.81 1.34
CA ALA A 321 8.86 32.15 0.83
C ALA A 321 9.78 32.91 1.80
N LEU A 322 11.06 33.05 1.44
CA LEU A 322 11.98 33.92 2.16
C LEU A 322 11.59 35.37 1.86
N HIS A 323 11.24 36.15 2.89
CA HIS A 323 10.89 37.56 2.72
C HIS A 323 12.14 38.37 2.33
N PRO A 324 11.98 39.61 1.82
CA PRO A 324 13.12 40.46 1.47
C PRO A 324 14.17 40.53 2.58
N GLY A 325 15.42 40.19 2.25
CA GLY A 325 16.55 40.16 3.20
C GLY A 325 16.65 38.91 4.08
N ALA A 326 15.72 37.96 3.99
CA ALA A 326 15.77 36.72 4.74
C ALA A 326 16.70 35.67 4.10
N ALA A 327 17.23 34.76 4.92
CA ALA A 327 18.12 33.69 4.49
C ALA A 327 17.97 32.42 5.33
N ILE A 328 18.23 31.28 4.71
CA ILE A 328 18.66 30.07 5.39
C ILE A 328 20.19 30.15 5.45
N GLY A 329 20.73 30.30 6.66
CA GLY A 329 22.17 30.45 6.87
C GLY A 329 22.95 29.19 6.50
N VAL A 330 24.25 29.36 6.33
CA VAL A 330 25.14 28.27 5.93
C VAL A 330 25.19 27.19 7.02
N HIS A 331 24.92 25.94 6.66
CA HIS A 331 24.90 24.80 7.57
C HIS A 331 25.30 23.50 6.83
N PRO A 332 25.81 22.50 7.56
CA PRO A 332 26.08 21.19 6.97
C PRO A 332 24.78 20.44 6.72
N ILE A 333 24.73 19.68 5.62
CA ILE A 333 23.67 18.70 5.34
C ILE A 333 24.22 17.28 5.35
N ASP A 334 23.44 16.31 5.85
CA ASP A 334 23.82 14.89 5.93
C ASP A 334 23.10 14.00 4.90
N HIS A 335 22.36 14.63 3.98
CA HIS A 335 21.64 14.04 2.87
C HIS A 335 21.64 15.00 1.69
N ASP A 336 21.37 14.48 0.49
CA ASP A 336 21.19 15.33 -0.67
C ASP A 336 19.91 16.17 -0.53
N GLU A 337 20.00 17.45 -0.89
CA GLU A 337 18.91 18.43 -0.80
C GLU A 337 18.72 19.17 -2.12
N VAL A 338 17.47 19.44 -2.50
CA VAL A 338 17.12 20.13 -3.74
C VAL A 338 16.40 21.43 -3.42
N TYR A 339 16.92 22.55 -3.93
CA TYR A 339 16.27 23.87 -3.89
C TYR A 339 15.79 24.27 -5.28
N ALA A 340 14.49 24.22 -5.54
CA ALA A 340 13.89 24.67 -6.79
C ALA A 340 13.20 26.03 -6.62
N VAL A 341 13.53 27.01 -7.45
CA VAL A 341 12.94 28.35 -7.38
C VAL A 341 11.62 28.39 -8.15
N VAL A 342 10.55 28.70 -7.42
CA VAL A 342 9.21 28.92 -7.96
C VAL A 342 9.02 30.37 -8.39
N SER A 343 9.44 31.34 -7.56
CA SER A 343 9.37 32.77 -7.88
C SER A 343 10.39 33.57 -7.06
N GLY A 344 10.67 34.81 -7.48
CA GLY A 344 11.68 35.66 -6.83
C GLY A 344 13.12 35.32 -7.22
N GLU A 345 14.07 35.94 -6.53
CA GLU A 345 15.51 35.82 -6.84
C GLU A 345 16.31 35.54 -5.57
N GLY A 346 17.29 34.64 -5.71
CA GLY A 346 18.13 34.19 -4.62
C GLY A 346 19.56 33.93 -5.03
N GLU A 347 20.40 33.79 -4.03
CA GLU A 347 21.78 33.33 -4.17
C GLU A 347 21.96 32.11 -3.27
N VAL A 348 22.25 30.97 -3.88
CA VAL A 348 22.58 29.73 -3.18
C VAL A 348 24.08 29.67 -2.96
N VAL A 349 24.50 29.10 -1.84
CA VAL A 349 25.90 28.78 -1.55
C VAL A 349 26.05 27.30 -1.26
N SER A 350 27.13 26.71 -1.75
CA SER A 350 27.56 25.34 -1.45
C SER A 350 29.09 25.33 -1.43
N ASP A 351 29.69 24.95 -0.29
CA ASP A 351 31.14 24.86 -0.10
C ASP A 351 31.90 26.13 -0.52
N GLY A 352 31.34 27.29 -0.14
CA GLY A 352 31.92 28.60 -0.44
C GLY A 352 31.70 29.10 -1.87
N LYS A 353 31.13 28.29 -2.77
CA LYS A 353 30.75 28.72 -4.13
C LYS A 353 29.32 29.26 -4.12
N THR A 354 29.12 30.41 -4.76
CA THR A 354 27.81 31.03 -4.89
C THR A 354 27.27 30.98 -6.32
N ALA A 355 25.96 30.84 -6.45
CA ALA A 355 25.26 30.93 -7.73
C ALA A 355 23.92 31.64 -7.56
N LYS A 356 23.56 32.47 -8.56
CA LYS A 356 22.23 33.07 -8.61
C LYS A 356 21.20 32.03 -9.04
N LEU A 357 20.06 32.03 -8.36
CA LEU A 357 18.88 31.26 -8.74
C LEU A 357 17.72 32.21 -9.02
N ARG A 358 17.00 31.93 -10.10
CA ARG A 358 15.79 32.62 -10.58
C ARG A 358 14.70 31.60 -10.91
N PRO A 359 13.45 32.00 -11.17
CA PRO A 359 12.35 31.07 -11.38
C PRO A 359 12.67 30.04 -12.47
N GLY A 360 12.40 28.77 -12.19
CA GLY A 360 12.72 27.63 -13.07
C GLY A 360 14.14 27.07 -12.93
N MET A 361 14.99 27.65 -12.08
CA MET A 361 16.30 27.08 -11.75
C MET A 361 16.24 26.23 -10.49
N THR A 362 17.11 25.23 -10.44
CA THR A 362 17.23 24.29 -9.32
C THR A 362 18.69 24.16 -8.92
N ALA A 363 18.97 24.20 -7.62
CA ALA A 363 20.24 23.76 -7.04
C ALA A 363 20.08 22.35 -6.49
N TYR A 364 20.98 21.45 -6.89
CA TYR A 364 21.16 20.15 -6.27
C TYR A 364 22.37 20.24 -5.34
N LEU A 365 22.19 19.87 -4.09
CA LEU A 365 23.17 20.02 -3.03
C LEU A 365 23.49 18.62 -2.48
N TYR A 366 24.78 18.27 -2.46
CA TYR A 366 25.22 16.94 -2.06
C TYR A 366 25.38 16.82 -0.55
N ALA A 367 25.07 15.64 -0.02
CA ALA A 367 25.36 15.27 1.35
C ALA A 367 26.83 15.56 1.72
N GLY A 368 27.04 16.16 2.89
CA GLY A 368 28.35 16.58 3.41
C GLY A 368 28.73 18.03 3.07
N ALA A 369 28.01 18.70 2.17
CA ALA A 369 28.29 20.09 1.80
C ALA A 369 27.84 21.09 2.89
N GLN A 370 28.50 22.25 2.91
CA GLN A 370 28.07 23.43 3.66
C GLN A 370 27.18 24.30 2.76
N VAL A 371 25.88 24.35 3.05
CA VAL A 371 24.88 24.93 2.14
C VAL A 371 24.08 26.05 2.78
N GLY A 372 23.62 27.00 1.97
CA GLY A 372 22.73 28.08 2.39
C GLY A 372 22.05 28.75 1.21
N ILE A 373 21.01 29.54 1.47
CA ILE A 373 20.33 30.31 0.44
C ILE A 373 19.79 31.62 0.99
N ARG A 374 20.03 32.71 0.25
CA ARG A 374 19.63 34.06 0.63
C ARG A 374 18.74 34.68 -0.44
N GLN A 375 17.68 35.34 -0.01
CA GLN A 375 16.85 36.17 -0.89
C GLN A 375 17.63 37.44 -1.29
N THR A 376 17.64 37.78 -2.58
CA THR A 376 18.41 38.94 -3.10
C THR A 376 17.58 39.93 -3.93
N GLY A 377 16.36 39.56 -4.34
CA GLY A 377 15.49 40.40 -5.15
C GLY A 377 14.61 41.39 -4.36
N LYS A 378 13.62 41.99 -5.03
CA LYS A 378 12.62 42.88 -4.38
C LYS A 378 11.39 42.14 -3.86
N ALA A 379 11.07 40.98 -4.43
CA ALA A 379 9.94 40.13 -4.04
C ALA A 379 10.43 38.93 -3.23
N PRO A 380 9.58 38.32 -2.38
CA PRO A 380 9.95 37.10 -1.67
C PRO A 380 10.49 36.01 -2.61
N LEU A 381 11.53 35.31 -2.17
CA LEU A 381 12.06 34.14 -2.87
C LEU A 381 11.27 32.91 -2.45
N VAL A 382 10.46 32.37 -3.35
CA VAL A 382 9.66 31.18 -3.13
C VAL A 382 10.40 29.96 -3.66
N LEU A 383 10.67 29.01 -2.76
CA LEU A 383 11.44 27.80 -3.00
C LEU A 383 10.61 26.57 -2.69
N ILE A 384 10.81 25.51 -3.47
CA ILE A 384 10.57 24.13 -3.02
C ILE A 384 11.88 23.58 -2.49
N ILE A 385 11.82 23.00 -1.31
CA ILE A 385 12.93 22.34 -0.64
C ILE A 385 12.54 20.88 -0.47
N SER A 386 13.37 19.96 -0.98
CA SER A 386 13.08 18.53 -0.90
C SER A 386 14.32 17.70 -0.61
N TYR A 387 14.16 16.70 0.25
CA TYR A 387 15.22 15.81 0.71
C TYR A 387 14.65 14.50 1.29
N PRO A 388 15.40 13.38 1.34
CA PRO A 388 14.95 12.13 1.94
C PRO A 388 14.89 12.21 3.48
N LEU A 389 13.99 11.42 4.10
CA LEU A 389 13.86 11.35 5.56
C LEU A 389 14.73 10.28 6.22
N GLU A 390 15.04 9.21 5.48
CA GLU A 390 15.95 8.17 5.92
C GLU A 390 17.29 8.33 5.22
N LYS A 391 18.36 7.92 5.90
CA LYS A 391 19.69 7.81 5.28
C LYS A 391 19.60 6.82 4.13
N VAL A 392 19.71 7.30 2.89
CA VAL A 392 20.05 6.43 1.76
C VAL A 392 21.47 5.92 2.05
N PRO A 393 21.71 4.62 2.22
CA PRO A 393 23.06 4.11 2.33
C PRO A 393 23.83 4.55 1.08
N GLN A 394 24.94 5.27 1.27
CA GLN A 394 25.84 5.59 0.16
C GLN A 394 26.29 4.26 -0.46
N GLN A 395 26.11 4.12 -1.77
CA GLN A 395 26.54 2.96 -2.54
C GLN A 395 28.05 2.89 -2.66
#